data_AF-A0A0S8C3H1-F1
#
_entry.id   AF-A0A0S8C3H1-F1
#
_cell.length_a   1.000
_cell.length_b   1.000
_cell.length_c   1.000
_cell.angle_alpha   90.00
_cell.angle_beta   90.00
_cell.angle_gamma   90.00
#
_symmetry.space_group_name_H-M   'P 1'
#
loop_
_entity.id
_entity.type
_entity.pdbx_description
1 polymer ?
#
loop_
_entity_poly.entity_id
_entity_poly.type
_entity_poly.pdbx_seq_one_letter_code
_entity_poly.pdbx_strand_id
1 'polypeptide(L)'
;MTRLGEELKEEAASTAEMVVYGTAIRRNDPLIDLAVAQHSPKASHVRNCFMRTLGRAPDSLQRSYNLGLRLACLQNQRRSYGESGNPTSYLGKGGATAFLKVATSDELSALFTNPAIDEELVEALYRWDKPFSDIAPARWSSMLIYCMDNPRLQKHRGTAEKADIGHDRIHKAIWAFVERAPFNDVMAQIVLNTLMRLNPQQVYLPDSIDVALERWGRLGLRKMGQQGHSLTGLSRQEDLRCLMASVYGRKPGALPDATESSPDIARRCGYYASARLTSRQIRTGYERDGAAFLLAAVSNARLLLDPAKRAVLEQYLGDDWLTHRYLRIRKALHGQQGPVSSGLATDGLASLLSGRRSEGHLVAREGAGQEAGAQWVHERASPASKFEMLGKSPRSKVAWLVLALIVLAALVWLR
;
A
#
# COMPACT_ATOMS: atom_id res chain seq x y z
N MET A 1 11.12 36.25 20.47
CA MET A 1 10.17 35.69 21.45
C MET A 1 9.40 34.51 20.87
N THR A 2 9.97 33.33 20.92
CA THR A 2 10.77 32.68 19.86
C THR A 2 10.75 31.21 20.26
N ARG A 3 10.45 30.29 19.33
CA ARG A 3 10.59 28.82 19.37
C ARG A 3 10.65 28.13 20.75
N LEU A 4 11.65 28.44 21.58
CA LEU A 4 11.72 28.21 23.02
C LEU A 4 10.39 28.37 23.80
N GLY A 5 9.60 29.41 23.50
CA GLY A 5 8.31 29.65 24.17
C GLY A 5 7.20 28.68 23.75
N GLU A 6 7.27 28.12 22.55
CA GLU A 6 6.38 27.04 22.10
C GLU A 6 6.88 25.68 22.62
N GLU A 7 8.20 25.46 22.59
CA GLU A 7 8.84 24.25 23.14
C GLU A 7 8.53 24.09 24.64
N LEU A 8 8.63 25.15 25.44
CA LEU A 8 8.29 25.11 26.87
C LEU A 8 6.79 24.90 27.13
N LYS A 9 5.90 25.38 26.25
CA LYS A 9 4.45 25.12 26.34
C LYS A 9 4.12 23.68 25.97
N GLU A 10 4.79 23.14 24.96
CA GLU A 10 4.63 21.74 24.52
C GLU A 10 5.18 20.78 25.60
N GLU A 11 6.29 21.12 26.24
CA GLU A 11 6.87 20.36 27.35
C GLU A 11 5.99 20.38 28.62
N ALA A 12 5.43 21.54 28.97
CA ALA A 12 4.48 21.67 30.09
C ALA A 12 3.16 20.93 29.81
N ALA A 13 2.63 21.03 28.59
CA ALA A 13 1.42 20.30 28.16
C ALA A 13 1.66 18.78 28.16
N SER A 14 2.82 18.33 27.69
CA SER A 14 3.26 16.94 27.76
C SER A 14 3.29 16.46 29.20
N THR A 15 3.87 17.24 30.12
CA THR A 15 3.98 16.88 31.54
C THR A 15 2.62 16.75 32.22
N ALA A 16 1.68 17.67 31.94
CA ALA A 16 0.32 17.58 32.47
C ALA A 16 -0.45 16.37 31.92
N GLU A 17 -0.37 16.11 30.61
CA GLU A 17 -1.01 14.96 29.97
C GLU A 17 -0.49 13.63 30.54
N MET A 18 0.81 13.58 30.82
CA MET A 18 1.48 12.42 31.42
C MET A 18 0.96 12.09 32.84
N VAL A 19 0.61 13.10 33.64
CA VAL A 19 0.05 12.92 35.00
C VAL A 19 -1.41 12.45 34.94
N VAL A 20 -2.19 12.97 33.98
CA VAL A 20 -3.59 12.58 33.78
C VAL A 20 -3.71 11.09 33.46
N TYR A 21 -2.93 10.57 32.50
CA TYR A 21 -2.97 9.13 32.20
C TYR A 21 -2.56 8.26 33.40
N GLY A 22 -1.52 8.66 34.15
CA GLY A 22 -1.03 7.89 35.30
C GLY A 22 -2.06 7.77 36.43
N THR A 23 -2.84 8.82 36.66
CA THR A 23 -3.94 8.81 37.65
C THR A 23 -5.18 8.08 37.12
N ALA A 24 -5.48 8.19 35.83
CA ALA A 24 -6.64 7.57 35.21
C ALA A 24 -6.55 6.03 35.19
N ILE A 25 -5.38 5.46 34.92
CA ILE A 25 -5.15 3.99 34.90
C ILE A 25 -5.51 3.34 36.24
N ARG A 26 -5.37 4.06 37.36
CA ARG A 26 -5.68 3.52 38.70
C ARG A 26 -7.17 3.30 38.95
N ARG A 27 -8.05 3.87 38.12
CA ARG A 27 -9.51 3.79 38.27
C ARG A 27 -10.09 2.45 37.81
N ASN A 28 -9.33 1.64 37.09
CA ASN A 28 -9.75 0.32 36.59
C ASN A 28 -11.06 0.37 35.77
N ASP A 29 -11.26 1.46 35.04
CA ASP A 29 -12.44 1.67 34.17
C ASP A 29 -12.12 1.19 32.74
N PRO A 30 -12.94 0.31 32.15
CA PRO A 30 -12.71 -0.24 30.82
C PRO A 30 -12.53 0.81 29.70
N LEU A 31 -13.27 1.92 29.74
CA LEU A 31 -13.22 2.98 28.73
C LEU A 31 -11.96 3.83 28.91
N ILE A 32 -11.56 4.08 30.16
CA ILE A 32 -10.30 4.77 30.46
C ILE A 32 -9.11 3.92 29.99
N ASP A 33 -9.10 2.62 30.29
CA ASP A 33 -8.05 1.70 29.86
C ASP A 33 -7.92 1.68 28.33
N LEU A 34 -9.05 1.68 27.61
CA LEU A 34 -9.06 1.74 26.15
C LEU A 34 -8.50 3.06 25.61
N ALA A 35 -8.91 4.20 26.19
CA ALA A 35 -8.41 5.52 25.81
C ALA A 35 -6.90 5.63 26.05
N VAL A 36 -6.41 5.15 27.19
CA VAL A 36 -4.97 5.08 27.52
C VAL A 36 -4.25 4.21 26.49
N ALA A 37 -4.77 3.01 26.21
CA ALA A 37 -4.16 2.07 25.27
C ALA A 37 -4.01 2.68 23.88
N GLN A 38 -5.01 3.43 23.40
CA GLN A 38 -5.05 4.00 22.05
C GLN A 38 -4.25 5.30 21.90
N HIS A 39 -4.19 6.11 22.95
CA HIS A 39 -3.74 7.51 22.85
C HIS A 39 -2.56 7.89 23.75
N SER A 40 -2.18 7.06 24.73
CA SER A 40 -1.09 7.46 25.62
C SER A 40 0.24 7.52 24.87
N PRO A 41 1.01 8.61 24.99
CA PRO A 41 2.32 8.74 24.35
C PRO A 41 3.41 7.95 25.09
N LYS A 42 3.17 7.51 26.34
CA LYS A 42 4.13 6.74 27.14
C LYS A 42 4.01 5.24 26.87
N ALA A 43 5.11 4.64 26.42
CA ALA A 43 5.19 3.19 26.24
C ALA A 43 4.85 2.38 27.50
N SER A 44 5.20 2.88 28.70
CA SER A 44 4.90 2.20 29.97
C SER A 44 3.41 2.12 30.29
N HIS A 45 2.61 3.13 29.91
CA HIS A 45 1.16 3.09 30.09
C HIS A 45 0.52 2.05 29.16
N VAL A 46 0.90 2.07 27.88
CA VAL A 46 0.44 1.10 26.89
C VAL A 46 0.86 -0.32 27.29
N ARG A 47 2.09 -0.49 27.80
CA ARG A 47 2.56 -1.77 28.37
C ARG A 47 1.63 -2.27 29.45
N ASN A 48 1.28 -1.43 30.43
CA ASN A 48 0.46 -1.83 31.56
C ASN A 48 -0.93 -2.30 31.10
N CYS A 49 -1.56 -1.58 30.16
CA CYS A 49 -2.80 -2.00 29.53
C CYS A 49 -2.64 -3.35 28.84
N PHE A 50 -1.60 -3.52 28.01
CA PHE A 50 -1.37 -4.77 27.28
C PHE A 50 -1.14 -5.96 28.22
N MET A 51 -0.25 -5.82 29.21
CA MET A 51 0.14 -6.90 30.12
C MET A 51 -1.05 -7.41 30.96
N ARG A 52 -1.98 -6.52 31.35
CA ARG A 52 -3.21 -6.92 32.08
C ARG A 52 -4.10 -7.89 31.28
N THR A 53 -3.97 -7.90 29.96
CA THR A 53 -4.78 -8.77 29.09
C THR A 53 -4.21 -10.17 28.88
N LEU A 54 -2.97 -10.42 29.31
CA LEU A 54 -2.26 -11.69 29.05
C LEU A 54 -2.74 -12.83 29.95
N GLY A 55 -3.49 -12.53 31.01
CA GLY A 55 -4.10 -13.52 31.89
C GLY A 55 -5.27 -14.27 31.23
N ARG A 56 -5.63 -15.42 31.79
CA ARG A 56 -6.82 -16.18 31.39
C ARG A 56 -8.08 -15.37 31.74
N ALA A 57 -8.90 -15.07 30.73
CA ALA A 57 -10.19 -14.42 30.94
C ALA A 57 -11.21 -15.44 31.53
N PRO A 58 -11.98 -15.07 32.57
CA PRO A 58 -12.96 -15.94 33.21
C PRO A 58 -14.15 -16.25 32.30
N ASP A 59 -14.53 -15.32 31.44
CA ASP A 59 -15.69 -15.43 30.55
C ASP A 59 -15.41 -14.88 29.13
N SER A 60 -16.42 -14.93 28.27
CA SER A 60 -16.34 -14.46 26.88
C SER A 60 -16.32 -12.93 26.76
N LEU A 61 -16.95 -12.21 27.68
CA LEU A 61 -17.02 -10.76 27.69
C LEU A 61 -15.64 -10.18 28.01
N GLN A 62 -15.01 -10.65 29.08
CA GLN A 62 -13.65 -10.28 29.46
C GLN A 62 -12.64 -10.67 28.38
N ARG A 63 -12.84 -11.81 27.70
CA ARG A 63 -11.99 -12.21 26.56
C ARG A 63 -12.08 -11.20 25.41
N SER A 64 -13.29 -10.76 25.09
CA SER A 64 -13.54 -9.79 24.03
C SER A 64 -12.98 -8.42 24.38
N TYR A 65 -13.17 -7.99 25.62
CA TYR A 65 -12.56 -6.77 26.15
C TYR A 65 -11.03 -6.83 26.12
N ASN A 66 -10.42 -7.93 26.60
CA ASN A 66 -8.96 -8.12 26.57
C ASN A 66 -8.40 -8.06 25.15
N LEU A 67 -9.09 -8.67 24.17
CA LEU A 67 -8.72 -8.57 22.76
C LEU A 67 -8.81 -7.11 22.28
N GLY A 68 -9.93 -6.43 22.52
CA GLY A 68 -10.12 -5.02 22.15
C GLY A 68 -9.04 -4.11 22.73
N LEU A 69 -8.66 -4.32 23.98
CA LEU A 69 -7.61 -3.55 24.65
C LEU A 69 -6.22 -3.81 24.02
N ARG A 70 -5.90 -5.06 23.66
CA ARG A 70 -4.66 -5.36 22.92
C ARG A 70 -4.64 -4.73 21.53
N LEU A 71 -5.75 -4.79 20.79
CA LEU A 71 -5.86 -4.15 19.48
C LEU A 71 -5.63 -2.64 19.58
N ALA A 72 -6.22 -1.98 20.59
CA ALA A 72 -5.98 -0.56 20.85
C ALA A 72 -4.51 -0.24 21.15
N CYS A 73 -3.84 -1.05 21.97
CA CYS A 73 -2.40 -0.91 22.24
C CYS A 73 -1.56 -1.08 20.96
N LEU A 74 -1.89 -2.08 20.12
CA LEU A 74 -1.18 -2.36 18.88
C LEU A 74 -1.38 -1.26 17.84
N GLN A 75 -2.55 -0.62 17.81
CA GLN A 75 -2.89 0.49 16.90
C GLN A 75 -2.46 1.87 17.41
N ASN A 76 -1.93 1.98 18.63
CA ASN A 76 -1.48 3.25 19.17
C ASN A 76 -0.39 3.87 18.29
N GLN A 77 -0.64 5.11 17.83
CA GLN A 77 0.26 5.87 16.95
C GLN A 77 0.97 7.02 17.67
N ARG A 78 0.58 7.30 18.92
CA ARG A 78 1.12 8.39 19.74
C ARG A 78 2.40 7.88 20.39
N ARG A 79 3.54 8.43 20.00
CA ARG A 79 4.82 8.17 20.65
C ARG A 79 5.63 9.43 20.82
N SER A 80 6.42 9.43 21.89
CA SER A 80 7.50 10.38 22.07
C SER A 80 8.58 10.19 21.00
N TYR A 81 9.20 11.29 20.61
CA TYR A 81 10.31 11.28 19.65
C TYR A 81 11.46 10.42 20.18
N GLY A 82 12.03 9.56 19.33
CA GLY A 82 13.17 8.71 19.68
C GLY A 82 12.84 7.37 20.33
N GLU A 83 11.57 7.08 20.64
CA GLU A 83 11.17 5.75 21.10
C GLU A 83 11.05 4.75 19.95
N SER A 84 11.35 3.47 20.22
CA SER A 84 11.20 2.41 19.23
C SER A 84 9.73 2.21 18.81
N GLY A 85 9.56 1.45 17.73
CA GLY A 85 8.28 0.97 17.24
C GLY A 85 7.38 0.18 18.17
N ASN A 86 6.11 0.03 17.78
CA ASN A 86 5.26 -1.05 18.31
C ASN A 86 5.69 -2.38 17.67
N PRO A 87 5.61 -3.49 18.40
CA PRO A 87 5.33 -3.60 19.83
C PRO A 87 6.61 -3.55 20.69
N THR A 88 7.78 -3.37 20.07
CA THR A 88 9.09 -3.44 20.71
C THR A 88 9.24 -2.43 21.86
N SER A 89 8.67 -1.23 21.74
CA SER A 89 8.77 -0.18 22.75
C SER A 89 8.21 -0.59 24.11
N TYR A 90 7.13 -1.37 24.13
CA TYR A 90 6.47 -1.76 25.37
C TYR A 90 6.64 -3.24 25.74
N LEU A 91 6.83 -4.15 24.78
CA LEU A 91 7.11 -5.57 25.07
C LEU A 91 8.60 -5.92 25.14
N GLY A 92 9.48 -5.04 24.66
CA GLY A 92 10.88 -5.37 24.39
C GLY A 92 11.03 -6.38 23.24
N LYS A 93 12.27 -6.60 22.79
CA LYS A 93 12.56 -7.51 21.66
C LYS A 93 12.12 -8.95 21.92
N GLY A 94 12.36 -9.46 23.14
CA GLY A 94 11.96 -10.82 23.53
C GLY A 94 10.44 -11.01 23.62
N GLY A 95 9.74 -10.05 24.24
CA GLY A 95 8.28 -10.10 24.35
C GLY A 95 7.58 -9.97 22.99
N ALA A 96 8.07 -9.08 22.12
CA ALA A 96 7.59 -8.93 20.75
C ALA A 96 7.73 -10.25 19.96
N THR A 97 8.87 -10.93 20.10
CA THR A 97 9.13 -12.24 19.46
C THR A 97 8.13 -13.29 19.92
N ALA A 98 7.91 -13.41 21.24
CA ALA A 98 6.96 -14.36 21.80
C ALA A 98 5.52 -14.07 21.33
N PHE A 99 5.13 -12.79 21.34
CA PHE A 99 3.82 -12.33 20.87
C PHE A 99 3.57 -12.71 19.41
N LEU A 100 4.52 -12.46 18.50
CA LEU A 100 4.35 -12.77 17.07
C LEU A 100 4.07 -14.24 16.78
N LYS A 101 4.54 -15.15 17.64
CA LYS A 101 4.29 -16.59 17.50
C LYS A 101 2.84 -16.98 17.84
N VAL A 102 2.21 -16.27 18.77
CA VAL A 102 0.88 -16.64 19.31
C VAL A 102 -0.26 -15.67 18.95
N ALA A 103 0.06 -14.48 18.44
CA ALA A 103 -0.91 -13.44 18.11
C ALA A 103 -2.03 -13.94 17.17
N THR A 104 -3.23 -13.39 17.33
CA THR A 104 -4.34 -13.66 16.41
C THR A 104 -4.16 -12.92 15.09
N SER A 105 -4.93 -13.29 14.06
CA SER A 105 -4.94 -12.57 12.78
C SER A 105 -5.31 -11.10 12.93
N ASP A 106 -6.27 -10.78 13.82
CA ASP A 106 -6.69 -9.40 14.08
C ASP A 106 -5.57 -8.59 14.73
N GLU A 107 -4.82 -9.21 15.65
CA GLU A 107 -3.67 -8.59 16.31
C GLU A 107 -2.49 -8.36 15.34
N LEU A 108 -2.19 -9.33 14.48
CA LEU A 108 -1.18 -9.18 13.43
C LEU A 108 -1.59 -8.09 12.44
N SER A 109 -2.86 -8.07 12.02
CA SER A 109 -3.39 -7.02 11.14
C SER A 109 -3.27 -5.64 11.79
N ALA A 110 -3.72 -5.50 13.03
CA ALA A 110 -3.62 -4.25 13.80
C ALA A 110 -2.18 -3.76 13.94
N LEU A 111 -1.22 -4.67 14.20
CA LEU A 111 0.18 -4.32 14.28
C LEU A 111 0.75 -3.88 12.93
N PHE A 112 0.61 -4.73 11.91
CA PHE A 112 1.25 -4.52 10.61
C PHE A 112 0.57 -3.47 9.74
N THR A 113 -0.60 -2.98 10.11
CA THR A 113 -1.22 -1.80 9.47
C THR A 113 -0.95 -0.50 10.23
N ASN A 114 -0.36 -0.55 11.44
CA ASN A 114 -0.09 0.64 12.23
C ASN A 114 1.05 1.46 11.58
N PRO A 115 0.83 2.74 11.23
CA PRO A 115 1.89 3.61 10.68
C PRO A 115 3.06 3.85 11.66
N ALA A 116 2.87 3.63 12.96
CA ALA A 116 3.89 3.73 13.99
C ALA A 116 4.60 2.39 14.29
N ILE A 117 4.39 1.33 13.51
CA ILE A 117 5.13 0.06 13.68
C ILE A 117 6.66 0.28 13.72
N ASP A 118 7.35 -0.61 14.42
CA ASP A 118 8.82 -0.65 14.41
C ASP A 118 9.39 -0.87 13.01
N GLU A 119 10.24 0.06 12.60
CA GLU A 119 10.92 0.00 11.32
C GLU A 119 11.89 -1.18 11.28
N GLU A 120 12.57 -1.48 12.40
CA GLU A 120 13.42 -2.68 12.52
C GLU A 120 12.59 -3.96 12.33
N LEU A 121 11.34 -3.96 12.78
CA LEU A 121 10.46 -5.12 12.66
C LEU A 121 9.95 -5.30 11.23
N VAL A 122 9.62 -4.21 10.53
CA VAL A 122 9.25 -4.25 9.10
C VAL A 122 10.46 -4.67 8.25
N GLU A 123 11.64 -4.12 8.54
CA GLU A 123 12.91 -4.51 7.90
C GLU A 123 13.16 -6.02 8.08
N ALA A 124 13.08 -6.53 9.31
CA ALA A 124 13.26 -7.94 9.61
C ALA A 124 12.21 -8.84 8.95
N LEU A 125 10.95 -8.38 8.85
CA LEU A 125 9.87 -9.12 8.20
C LEU A 125 10.20 -9.40 6.73
N TYR A 126 10.61 -8.38 5.98
CA TYR A 126 10.94 -8.53 4.57
C TYR A 126 12.26 -9.28 4.35
N ARG A 127 13.25 -9.16 5.25
CA ARG A 127 14.48 -9.96 5.19
C ARG A 127 14.28 -11.42 5.58
N TRP A 128 13.12 -11.77 6.15
CA TRP A 128 12.89 -13.04 6.82
C TRP A 128 13.94 -13.36 7.89
N ASP A 129 14.36 -12.32 8.62
CA ASP A 129 15.34 -12.42 9.71
C ASP A 129 14.62 -12.54 11.07
N LYS A 130 15.36 -12.73 12.17
CA LYS A 130 14.79 -12.75 13.52
C LYS A 130 13.96 -11.48 13.78
N PRO A 131 12.74 -11.61 14.35
CA PRO A 131 12.17 -12.82 14.96
C PRO A 131 11.41 -13.77 14.00
N PHE A 132 11.38 -13.49 12.69
CA PHE A 132 10.57 -14.21 11.70
C PHE A 132 11.22 -15.48 11.15
N SER A 133 12.53 -15.63 11.26
CA SER A 133 13.26 -16.82 10.80
C SER A 133 12.69 -18.14 11.37
N ASP A 134 12.15 -18.09 12.59
CA ASP A 134 11.62 -19.26 13.30
C ASP A 134 10.10 -19.40 13.17
N ILE A 135 9.45 -18.52 12.39
CA ILE A 135 8.00 -18.52 12.19
C ILE A 135 7.66 -19.39 10.97
N ALA A 136 6.62 -20.22 11.11
CA ALA A 136 6.15 -21.06 10.02
C ALA A 136 5.86 -20.22 8.74
N PRO A 137 6.29 -20.68 7.54
CA PRO A 137 6.19 -19.89 6.30
C PRO A 137 4.79 -19.35 5.99
N ALA A 138 3.73 -20.13 6.26
CA ALA A 138 2.35 -19.71 6.05
C ALA A 138 1.98 -18.51 6.94
N ARG A 139 2.42 -18.52 8.20
CA ARG A 139 2.17 -17.43 9.15
C ARG A 139 2.97 -16.18 8.79
N TRP A 140 4.23 -16.34 8.38
CA TRP A 140 5.07 -15.25 7.85
C TRP A 140 4.43 -14.60 6.61
N SER A 141 3.89 -15.42 5.69
CA SER A 141 3.17 -14.94 4.50
C SER A 141 1.96 -14.06 4.87
N SER A 142 1.18 -14.45 5.87
CA SER A 142 0.06 -13.63 6.37
C SER A 142 0.52 -12.30 6.95
N MET A 143 1.65 -12.28 7.67
CA MET A 143 2.23 -11.03 8.20
C MET A 143 2.67 -10.09 7.07
N LEU A 144 3.30 -10.63 6.03
CA LEU A 144 3.62 -9.87 4.82
C LEU A 144 2.36 -9.26 4.21
N ILE A 145 1.28 -10.05 4.07
CA ILE A 145 0.00 -9.58 3.50
C ILE A 145 -0.55 -8.39 4.28
N TYR A 146 -0.58 -8.45 5.61
CA TYR A 146 -1.03 -7.32 6.43
C TYR A 146 -0.11 -6.10 6.31
N CYS A 147 1.20 -6.32 6.16
CA CYS A 147 2.18 -5.26 6.08
C CYS A 147 2.17 -4.51 4.73
N MET A 148 1.70 -5.13 3.64
CA MET A 148 1.74 -4.50 2.31
C MET A 148 1.01 -3.15 2.28
N ASP A 149 -0.08 -3.04 3.03
CA ASP A 149 -0.90 -1.81 3.14
C ASP A 149 -0.41 -0.85 4.23
N ASN A 150 0.72 -1.12 4.88
CA ASN A 150 1.24 -0.23 5.91
C ASN A 150 1.65 1.13 5.31
N PRO A 151 1.15 2.27 5.86
CA PRO A 151 1.51 3.59 5.37
C PRO A 151 3.02 3.89 5.40
N ARG A 152 3.78 3.21 6.26
CA ARG A 152 5.24 3.36 6.38
C ARG A 152 6.00 2.97 5.12
N LEU A 153 5.45 2.04 4.33
CA LEU A 153 6.02 1.62 3.03
C LEU A 153 5.89 2.71 1.95
N GLN A 154 5.04 3.71 2.16
CA GLN A 154 4.74 4.77 1.19
C GLN A 154 5.14 6.16 1.68
N LYS A 155 5.24 6.35 3.00
CA LYS A 155 5.49 7.65 3.61
C LYS A 155 6.96 7.79 3.99
N HIS A 156 7.72 8.51 3.18
CA HIS A 156 9.00 9.07 3.55
C HIS A 156 8.80 10.20 4.58
N ARG A 157 9.52 10.14 5.71
CA ARG A 157 9.47 11.09 6.83
C ARG A 157 10.69 12.01 6.90
N GLY A 158 11.61 11.88 5.95
CA GLY A 158 12.82 12.68 5.92
C GLY A 158 12.50 14.12 5.54
N THR A 159 13.30 15.03 6.07
CA THR A 159 13.25 16.47 5.77
C THR A 159 14.43 16.83 4.87
N ALA A 160 14.53 18.10 4.47
CA ALA A 160 15.70 18.61 3.75
C ALA A 160 17.00 18.44 4.56
N GLU A 161 16.92 18.45 5.90
CA GLU A 161 18.05 18.38 6.81
C GLU A 161 18.35 16.97 7.32
N LYS A 162 17.35 16.07 7.31
CA LYS A 162 17.48 14.72 7.89
C LYS A 162 16.85 13.67 6.98
N ALA A 163 17.69 12.79 6.45
CA ALA A 163 17.25 11.64 5.65
C ALA A 163 16.42 10.64 6.48
N ASP A 164 15.46 9.99 5.82
CA ASP A 164 14.69 8.91 6.42
C ASP A 164 15.43 7.56 6.30
N ILE A 165 16.41 7.35 7.18
CA ILE A 165 17.23 6.12 7.21
C ILE A 165 16.35 4.87 7.39
N GLY A 166 15.28 4.97 8.17
CA GLY A 166 14.32 3.89 8.38
C GLY A 166 13.64 3.44 7.10
N HIS A 167 13.22 4.40 6.28
CA HIS A 167 12.57 4.12 5.01
C HIS A 167 13.53 3.45 4.04
N ASP A 168 14.74 3.97 3.92
CA ASP A 168 15.79 3.38 3.08
C ASP A 168 16.07 1.92 3.47
N ARG A 169 16.21 1.63 4.78
CA ARG A 169 16.39 0.26 5.28
C ARG A 169 15.24 -0.67 4.92
N ILE A 170 14.00 -0.21 5.10
CA ILE A 170 12.79 -0.97 4.72
C ILE A 170 12.80 -1.28 3.22
N HIS A 171 13.09 -0.29 2.37
CA HIS A 171 13.08 -0.49 0.93
C HIS A 171 14.21 -1.40 0.44
N LYS A 172 15.40 -1.34 1.06
CA LYS A 172 16.46 -2.33 0.85
C LYS A 172 16.03 -3.74 1.24
N ALA A 173 15.30 -3.88 2.36
CA ALA A 173 14.74 -5.17 2.77
C ALA A 173 13.68 -5.69 1.79
N ILE A 174 12.81 -4.82 1.26
CA ILE A 174 11.84 -5.20 0.22
C ILE A 174 12.55 -5.66 -1.06
N TRP A 175 13.64 -5.00 -1.46
CA TRP A 175 14.42 -5.48 -2.60
C TRP A 175 15.05 -6.85 -2.33
N ALA A 176 15.65 -7.06 -1.16
CA ALA A 176 16.18 -8.37 -0.77
C ALA A 176 15.08 -9.45 -0.75
N PHE A 177 13.85 -9.09 -0.35
CA PHE A 177 12.68 -9.96 -0.47
C PHE A 177 12.37 -10.29 -1.93
N VAL A 178 12.32 -9.30 -2.83
CA VAL A 178 12.10 -9.54 -4.27
C VAL A 178 13.14 -10.50 -4.86
N GLU A 179 14.40 -10.36 -4.46
CA GLU A 179 15.49 -11.23 -4.93
C GLU A 179 15.37 -12.66 -4.40
N ARG A 180 15.04 -12.83 -3.12
CA ARG A 180 15.24 -14.09 -2.39
C ARG A 180 13.95 -14.80 -1.95
N ALA A 181 12.79 -14.15 -2.05
CA ALA A 181 11.51 -14.72 -1.62
C ALA A 181 11.31 -16.11 -2.25
N PRO A 182 10.79 -17.12 -1.53
CA PRO A 182 10.56 -18.45 -2.09
C PRO A 182 9.83 -18.42 -3.44
N PHE A 183 10.24 -19.31 -4.35
CA PHE A 183 9.77 -19.30 -5.74
C PHE A 183 8.45 -20.05 -5.89
N ASN A 184 7.32 -19.41 -5.53
CA ASN A 184 5.96 -19.98 -5.64
C ASN A 184 4.88 -18.90 -5.88
N ASP A 185 3.66 -19.32 -6.23
CA ASP A 185 2.52 -18.46 -6.60
C ASP A 185 2.13 -17.46 -5.50
N VAL A 186 2.13 -17.91 -4.24
CA VAL A 186 1.76 -17.06 -3.08
C VAL A 186 2.76 -15.93 -2.94
N MET A 187 4.06 -16.23 -3.00
CA MET A 187 5.11 -15.23 -2.90
C MET A 187 5.11 -14.29 -4.11
N ALA A 188 4.89 -14.80 -5.32
CA ALA A 188 4.77 -13.98 -6.52
C ALA A 188 3.64 -12.95 -6.37
N GLN A 189 2.49 -13.36 -5.83
CA GLN A 189 1.36 -12.47 -5.56
C GLN A 189 1.68 -11.44 -4.47
N ILE A 190 2.36 -11.83 -3.40
CA ILE A 190 2.79 -10.91 -2.34
C ILE A 190 3.78 -9.88 -2.89
N VAL A 191 4.76 -10.30 -3.69
CA VAL A 191 5.71 -9.39 -4.35
C VAL A 191 4.95 -8.42 -5.25
N LEU A 192 4.11 -8.92 -6.15
CA LEU A 192 3.31 -8.09 -7.06
C LEU A 192 2.50 -7.04 -6.28
N ASN A 193 1.75 -7.48 -5.26
CA ASN A 193 0.91 -6.62 -4.43
C ASN A 193 1.72 -5.59 -3.63
N THR A 194 2.90 -5.96 -3.15
CA THR A 194 3.82 -5.04 -2.46
C THR A 194 4.28 -3.96 -3.43
N LEU A 195 4.80 -4.32 -4.61
CA LEU A 195 5.31 -3.37 -5.61
C LEU A 195 4.20 -2.44 -6.15
N MET A 196 2.97 -2.93 -6.25
CA MET A 196 1.82 -2.11 -6.65
C MET A 196 1.52 -0.99 -5.65
N ARG A 197 1.94 -1.12 -4.39
CA ARG A 197 1.69 -0.14 -3.33
C ARG A 197 2.84 0.83 -3.14
N LEU A 198 4.05 0.46 -3.54
CA LEU A 198 5.21 1.35 -3.42
C LEU A 198 5.07 2.58 -4.32
N ASN A 199 5.63 3.69 -3.84
CA ASN A 199 5.91 4.85 -4.67
C ASN A 199 7.27 4.63 -5.37
N PRO A 200 7.32 4.52 -6.71
CA PRO A 200 8.57 4.31 -7.42
C PRO A 200 9.63 5.34 -7.03
N GLN A 201 9.27 6.60 -6.79
CA GLN A 201 10.26 7.65 -6.50
C GLN A 201 10.98 7.50 -5.15
N GLN A 202 10.52 6.60 -4.29
CA GLN A 202 11.01 6.45 -2.93
C GLN A 202 11.59 5.05 -2.67
N VAL A 203 11.67 4.19 -3.69
CA VAL A 203 12.28 2.86 -3.54
C VAL A 203 13.80 2.92 -3.57
N TYR A 204 14.41 1.92 -2.94
CA TYR A 204 15.82 1.60 -3.14
C TYR A 204 16.07 1.27 -4.62
N LEU A 205 17.19 1.74 -5.17
CA LEU A 205 17.56 1.53 -6.57
C LEU A 205 18.81 0.63 -6.66
N PRO A 206 18.63 -0.67 -6.96
CA PRO A 206 19.75 -1.61 -7.10
C PRO A 206 20.61 -1.30 -8.34
N ASP A 207 21.85 -1.81 -8.35
CA ASP A 207 22.78 -1.63 -9.47
C ASP A 207 22.40 -2.44 -10.71
N SER A 208 21.73 -3.57 -10.54
CA SER A 208 21.15 -4.37 -11.62
C SER A 208 19.91 -5.10 -11.10
N ILE A 209 18.97 -5.36 -12.00
CA ILE A 209 17.79 -6.18 -11.72
C ILE A 209 17.66 -7.41 -12.63
N ASP A 210 18.63 -7.67 -13.51
CA ASP A 210 18.56 -8.71 -14.54
C ASP A 210 18.33 -10.09 -13.91
N VAL A 211 19.12 -10.45 -12.89
CA VAL A 211 19.02 -11.75 -12.20
C VAL A 211 17.61 -11.94 -11.61
N ALA A 212 17.04 -10.90 -11.01
CA ALA A 212 15.70 -10.96 -10.44
C ALA A 212 14.64 -11.09 -11.56
N LEU A 213 14.73 -10.30 -12.64
CA LEU A 213 13.80 -10.39 -13.77
C LEU A 213 13.84 -11.75 -14.46
N GLU A 214 15.02 -12.33 -14.66
CA GLU A 214 15.17 -13.67 -15.22
C GLU A 214 14.61 -14.73 -14.28
N ARG A 215 14.92 -14.64 -12.99
CA ARG A 215 14.40 -15.54 -11.97
C ARG A 215 12.89 -15.56 -12.04
N TRP A 216 12.22 -14.41 -11.93
CA TRP A 216 10.76 -14.34 -12.02
C TRP A 216 10.22 -14.66 -13.44
N GLY A 217 11.05 -14.59 -14.49
CA GLY A 217 10.77 -15.05 -15.86
C GLY A 217 10.82 -16.57 -16.09
N ARG A 218 11.45 -17.34 -15.19
CA ARG A 218 11.47 -18.82 -15.27
C ARG A 218 10.29 -19.50 -14.59
N LEU A 219 9.41 -18.73 -13.95
CA LEU A 219 8.22 -19.24 -13.28
C LEU A 219 7.28 -19.82 -14.32
N GLY A 220 7.39 -21.14 -14.56
CA GLY A 220 6.38 -21.93 -15.25
C GLY A 220 5.13 -22.06 -14.37
N LEU A 221 4.53 -20.92 -14.01
CA LEU A 221 3.32 -20.78 -13.21
C LEU A 221 2.15 -21.37 -13.99
N ARG A 222 2.08 -22.70 -14.01
CA ARG A 222 1.05 -23.45 -14.71
C ARG A 222 -0.38 -23.08 -14.25
N LYS A 223 -0.56 -22.27 -13.20
CA LYS A 223 -1.86 -21.95 -12.61
C LYS A 223 -2.06 -20.53 -12.04
N MET A 224 -1.15 -19.56 -12.22
CA MET A 224 -1.48 -18.16 -11.84
C MET A 224 -2.57 -17.54 -12.75
N GLY A 225 -2.93 -18.21 -13.85
CA GLY A 225 -3.76 -17.68 -14.93
C GLY A 225 -5.28 -17.81 -14.80
N GLN A 226 -5.87 -18.29 -13.69
CA GLN A 226 -7.34 -18.47 -13.66
C GLN A 226 -8.11 -17.86 -12.48
N GLN A 227 -7.45 -17.35 -11.43
CA GLN A 227 -8.16 -16.86 -10.23
C GLN A 227 -7.97 -15.38 -9.91
N GLY A 228 -7.46 -14.56 -10.83
CA GLY A 228 -7.68 -13.13 -10.71
C GLY A 228 -7.24 -12.31 -11.91
N HIS A 229 -7.78 -11.10 -11.97
CA HIS A 229 -7.64 -10.17 -13.08
C HIS A 229 -6.17 -9.83 -13.35
N SER A 230 -5.75 -9.91 -14.62
CA SER A 230 -4.48 -9.39 -15.10
C SER A 230 -4.45 -7.87 -14.96
N LEU A 231 -3.27 -7.30 -14.65
CA LEU A 231 -3.09 -5.85 -14.55
C LEU A 231 -3.09 -5.19 -15.92
N THR A 232 -2.49 -5.85 -16.91
CA THR A 232 -2.21 -5.25 -18.23
C THR A 232 -2.76 -6.06 -19.41
N GLY A 233 -3.47 -7.16 -19.14
CA GLY A 233 -3.83 -8.17 -20.14
C GLY A 233 -2.73 -9.21 -20.39
N LEU A 234 -1.52 -9.02 -19.84
CA LEU A 234 -0.44 -10.00 -19.86
C LEU A 234 -0.64 -11.12 -18.84
N SER A 235 0.21 -12.15 -18.92
CA SER A 235 0.30 -13.13 -17.83
C SER A 235 0.73 -12.43 -16.53
N ARG A 236 0.28 -12.94 -15.36
CA ARG A 236 0.70 -12.38 -14.07
C ARG A 236 2.21 -12.37 -13.85
N GLN A 237 2.89 -13.32 -14.49
CA GLN A 237 4.33 -13.40 -14.48
C GLN A 237 4.95 -12.19 -15.20
N GLU A 238 4.45 -11.88 -16.39
CA GLU A 238 4.90 -10.71 -17.14
C GLU A 238 4.47 -9.41 -16.46
N ASP A 239 3.27 -9.34 -15.87
CA ASP A 239 2.86 -8.19 -15.04
C ASP A 239 3.86 -7.94 -13.90
N LEU A 240 4.29 -9.00 -13.22
CA LEU A 240 5.30 -8.90 -12.16
C LEU A 240 6.64 -8.41 -12.71
N ARG A 241 7.13 -8.97 -13.83
CA ARG A 241 8.40 -8.55 -14.45
C ARG A 241 8.35 -7.09 -14.92
N CYS A 242 7.27 -6.68 -15.58
CA CYS A 242 7.03 -5.30 -16.02
C CYS A 242 6.97 -4.33 -14.82
N LEU A 243 6.29 -4.72 -13.74
CA LEU A 243 6.22 -3.92 -12.52
C LEU A 243 7.58 -3.80 -11.82
N MET A 244 8.33 -4.90 -11.73
CA MET A 244 9.69 -4.89 -11.20
C MET A 244 10.61 -3.97 -12.00
N ALA A 245 10.58 -4.09 -13.33
CA ALA A 245 11.39 -3.26 -14.22
C ALA A 245 11.01 -1.78 -14.13
N SER A 246 9.72 -1.46 -14.08
CA SER A 246 9.27 -0.07 -13.96
C SER A 246 9.57 0.57 -12.60
N VAL A 247 9.59 -0.22 -11.51
CA VAL A 247 9.89 0.29 -10.17
C VAL A 247 11.40 0.43 -9.94
N TYR A 248 12.17 -0.61 -10.23
CA TYR A 248 13.59 -0.71 -9.88
C TYR A 248 14.56 -0.46 -11.03
N GLY A 249 14.14 -0.66 -12.28
CA GLY A 249 14.99 -0.48 -13.48
C GLY A 249 15.23 0.97 -13.88
N ARG A 250 14.88 1.94 -13.02
CA ARG A 250 14.94 3.37 -13.32
C ARG A 250 16.32 4.00 -13.14
N LYS A 251 17.22 3.32 -12.43
CA LYS A 251 18.61 3.74 -12.27
C LYS A 251 19.36 3.53 -13.59
N PRO A 252 20.10 4.53 -14.11
CA PRO A 252 20.96 4.34 -15.27
C PRO A 252 21.89 3.14 -15.07
N GLY A 253 21.91 2.22 -16.03
CA GLY A 253 22.72 0.99 -15.95
C GLY A 253 22.08 -0.19 -15.23
N ALA A 254 20.96 -0.02 -14.51
CA ALA A 254 20.27 -1.14 -13.85
C ALA A 254 19.62 -2.15 -14.82
N LEU A 255 19.36 -1.67 -16.04
CA LEU A 255 18.94 -2.45 -17.20
C LEU A 255 19.68 -1.90 -18.43
N PRO A 256 20.92 -2.35 -18.71
CA PRO A 256 21.75 -1.76 -19.78
C PRO A 256 21.11 -1.90 -21.17
N ASP A 257 20.41 -3.01 -21.43
CA ASP A 257 19.80 -3.31 -22.73
C ASP A 257 18.33 -2.87 -22.86
N ALA A 258 17.84 -2.06 -21.92
CA ALA A 258 16.46 -1.55 -21.96
C ALA A 258 16.35 -0.36 -22.91
N THR A 259 15.71 -0.59 -24.05
CA THR A 259 15.44 0.40 -25.09
C THR A 259 13.97 0.32 -25.54
N GLU A 260 13.54 1.27 -26.35
CA GLU A 260 12.23 1.22 -27.01
C GLU A 260 12.07 -0.02 -27.91
N SER A 261 13.17 -0.52 -28.49
CA SER A 261 13.16 -1.63 -29.43
C SER A 261 13.43 -3.00 -28.79
N SER A 262 13.71 -3.07 -27.47
CA SER A 262 13.99 -4.35 -26.79
C SER A 262 12.87 -5.37 -27.07
N PRO A 263 13.20 -6.65 -27.36
CA PRO A 263 12.19 -7.67 -27.61
C PRO A 263 11.40 -8.04 -26.36
N ASP A 264 12.05 -7.99 -25.19
CA ASP A 264 11.43 -8.27 -23.89
C ASP A 264 10.60 -7.07 -23.39
N ILE A 265 9.31 -7.31 -23.13
CA ILE A 265 8.37 -6.29 -22.66
C ILE A 265 8.76 -5.72 -21.28
N ALA A 266 9.32 -6.53 -20.38
CA ALA A 266 9.77 -6.05 -19.08
C ALA A 266 10.91 -5.04 -19.24
N ARG A 267 11.85 -5.30 -20.16
CA ARG A 267 12.93 -4.34 -20.47
C ARG A 267 12.38 -3.04 -21.06
N ARG A 268 11.39 -3.11 -21.96
CA ARG A 268 10.68 -1.92 -22.45
C ARG A 268 9.99 -1.14 -21.32
N CYS A 269 9.34 -1.82 -20.37
CA CYS A 269 8.77 -1.17 -19.18
C CYS A 269 9.84 -0.45 -18.32
N GLY A 270 11.04 -1.02 -18.18
CA GLY A 270 12.17 -0.33 -17.54
C GLY A 270 12.58 0.95 -18.29
N TYR A 271 12.63 0.89 -19.62
CA TYR A 271 12.88 2.05 -20.48
C TYR A 271 11.77 3.12 -20.33
N TYR A 272 10.49 2.75 -20.46
CA TYR A 272 9.37 3.70 -20.35
C TYR A 272 9.32 4.41 -18.99
N ALA A 273 9.71 3.72 -17.92
CA ALA A 273 9.72 4.28 -16.56
C ALA A 273 10.83 5.30 -16.29
N SER A 274 11.83 5.42 -17.17
CA SER A 274 13.04 6.23 -16.92
C SER A 274 13.43 7.17 -18.07
N ALA A 275 13.08 6.82 -19.30
CA ALA A 275 13.44 7.54 -20.51
C ALA A 275 12.81 8.94 -20.59
N ARG A 276 13.45 9.82 -21.37
CA ARG A 276 12.89 11.13 -21.73
C ARG A 276 11.98 10.97 -22.94
N LEU A 277 10.78 10.44 -22.71
CA LEU A 277 9.82 10.20 -23.78
C LEU A 277 9.31 11.51 -24.39
N THR A 278 9.16 11.52 -25.72
CA THR A 278 8.43 12.54 -26.47
C THR A 278 6.94 12.18 -26.56
N SER A 279 6.06 13.14 -26.87
CA SER A 279 4.64 12.86 -27.07
C SER A 279 4.38 11.78 -28.13
N ARG A 280 5.19 11.74 -29.20
CA ARG A 280 5.13 10.68 -30.22
C ARG A 280 5.46 9.31 -29.62
N GLN A 281 6.55 9.21 -28.87
CA GLN A 281 6.94 7.96 -28.22
C GLN A 281 5.94 7.48 -27.17
N ILE A 282 5.22 8.40 -26.50
CA ILE A 282 4.12 8.01 -25.58
C ILE A 282 3.02 7.29 -26.36
N ARG A 283 2.59 7.82 -27.51
CA ARG A 283 1.57 7.21 -28.36
C ARG A 283 2.02 5.87 -28.91
N THR A 284 3.21 5.83 -29.52
CA THR A 284 3.78 4.61 -30.09
C THR A 284 4.02 3.52 -29.02
N GLY A 285 4.47 3.91 -27.83
CA GLY A 285 4.62 2.99 -26.70
C GLY A 285 3.28 2.39 -26.27
N TYR A 286 2.21 3.19 -26.19
CA TYR A 286 0.87 2.71 -25.88
C TYR A 286 0.29 1.83 -26.99
N GLU A 287 0.41 2.22 -28.26
CA GLU A 287 -0.05 1.42 -29.40
C GLU A 287 0.62 0.04 -29.43
N ARG A 288 1.89 -0.05 -29.01
CA ARG A 288 2.66 -1.28 -29.00
C ARG A 288 2.37 -2.17 -27.78
N ASP A 289 2.38 -1.60 -26.58
CA ASP A 289 2.41 -2.36 -25.32
C ASP A 289 1.19 -2.10 -24.42
N GLY A 290 0.25 -1.27 -24.85
CA GLY A 290 -1.03 -1.01 -24.17
C GLY A 290 -0.88 -0.66 -22.70
N ALA A 291 -1.59 -1.40 -21.84
CA ALA A 291 -1.58 -1.19 -20.40
C ALA A 291 -0.20 -1.43 -19.74
N ALA A 292 0.69 -2.24 -20.33
CA ALA A 292 2.04 -2.42 -19.81
C ALA A 292 2.90 -1.18 -20.00
N PHE A 293 2.71 -0.45 -21.11
CA PHE A 293 3.29 0.88 -21.28
C PHE A 293 2.76 1.84 -20.20
N LEU A 294 1.45 1.91 -19.99
CA LEU A 294 0.86 2.81 -19.00
C LEU A 294 1.36 2.51 -17.59
N LEU A 295 1.41 1.23 -17.20
CA LEU A 295 1.96 0.76 -15.91
C LEU A 295 3.38 1.28 -15.66
N ALA A 296 4.22 1.26 -16.69
CA ALA A 296 5.58 1.75 -16.60
C ALA A 296 5.66 3.29 -16.63
N ALA A 297 4.91 3.93 -17.53
CA ALA A 297 4.91 5.37 -17.73
C ALA A 297 4.46 6.14 -16.49
N VAL A 298 3.50 5.61 -15.70
CA VAL A 298 3.11 6.24 -14.43
C VAL A 298 4.24 6.23 -13.37
N SER A 299 5.29 5.45 -13.57
CA SER A 299 6.48 5.45 -12.71
C SER A 299 7.55 6.45 -13.17
N ASN A 300 7.36 7.11 -14.33
CA ASN A 300 8.28 8.08 -14.91
C ASN A 300 8.01 9.50 -14.39
N ALA A 301 8.75 9.93 -13.36
CA ALA A 301 8.57 11.25 -12.75
C ALA A 301 8.75 12.40 -13.76
N ARG A 302 9.69 12.28 -14.71
CA ARG A 302 9.94 13.34 -15.70
C ARG A 302 8.76 13.53 -16.63
N LEU A 303 8.13 12.42 -17.04
CA LEU A 303 6.90 12.47 -17.83
C LEU A 303 5.76 13.10 -17.02
N LEU A 304 5.59 12.72 -15.75
CA LEU A 304 4.49 13.21 -14.91
C LEU A 304 4.62 14.68 -14.49
N LEU A 305 5.85 15.19 -14.40
CA LEU A 305 6.11 16.59 -14.06
C LEU A 305 5.98 17.53 -15.26
N ASP A 306 6.03 17.02 -16.49
CA ASP A 306 5.84 17.78 -17.73
C ASP A 306 4.34 17.84 -18.08
N PRO A 307 3.68 19.02 -18.01
CA PRO A 307 2.24 19.11 -18.24
C PRO A 307 1.79 18.66 -19.63
N ALA A 308 2.61 18.92 -20.67
CA ALA A 308 2.26 18.57 -22.04
C ALA A 308 2.32 17.05 -22.26
N LYS A 309 3.35 16.39 -21.72
CA LYS A 309 3.49 14.93 -21.81
C LYS A 309 2.48 14.20 -20.94
N ARG A 310 2.23 14.72 -19.74
CA ARG A 310 1.19 14.21 -18.85
C ARG A 310 -0.19 14.24 -19.50
N ALA A 311 -0.55 15.34 -20.16
CA ALA A 311 -1.83 15.45 -20.86
C ALA A 311 -1.99 14.39 -21.96
N VAL A 312 -0.91 14.01 -22.66
CA VAL A 312 -0.94 12.92 -23.64
C VAL A 312 -1.13 11.57 -22.96
N LEU A 313 -0.46 11.31 -21.84
CA LEU A 313 -0.64 10.05 -21.09
C LEU A 313 -2.07 9.92 -20.54
N GLU A 314 -2.64 11.01 -20.01
CA GLU A 314 -3.98 11.05 -19.43
C GLU A 314 -5.10 10.70 -20.43
N GLN A 315 -4.86 10.84 -21.74
CA GLN A 315 -5.81 10.42 -22.79
C GLN A 315 -6.04 8.91 -22.85
N TYR A 316 -5.09 8.13 -22.31
CA TYR A 316 -5.13 6.66 -22.33
C TYR A 316 -5.49 6.06 -20.97
N LEU A 317 -5.62 6.88 -19.93
CA LEU A 317 -6.03 6.43 -18.61
C LEU A 317 -7.55 6.29 -18.56
N GLY A 318 -8.05 5.10 -18.18
CA GLY A 318 -9.47 4.86 -17.92
C GLY A 318 -9.83 5.00 -16.44
N ASP A 319 -11.08 4.70 -16.07
CA ASP A 319 -11.53 4.68 -14.66
C ASP A 319 -11.19 3.34 -14.00
N ASP A 320 -9.91 3.08 -13.78
CA ASP A 320 -9.42 1.81 -13.22
C ASP A 320 -8.36 1.97 -12.11
N TRP A 321 -7.82 0.83 -11.66
CA TRP A 321 -6.78 0.76 -10.64
C TRP A 321 -5.50 1.51 -11.01
N LEU A 322 -5.17 1.63 -12.30
CA LEU A 322 -3.98 2.30 -12.77
C LEU A 322 -4.13 3.82 -12.63
N THR A 323 -5.33 4.35 -12.83
CA THR A 323 -5.65 5.76 -12.54
C THR A 323 -5.50 6.08 -11.05
N HIS A 324 -5.93 5.18 -10.16
CA HIS A 324 -5.65 5.36 -8.72
C HIS A 324 -4.16 5.37 -8.39
N ARG A 325 -3.37 4.47 -9.01
CA ARG A 325 -1.90 4.46 -8.87
C ARG A 325 -1.27 5.75 -9.39
N TYR A 326 -1.69 6.21 -10.57
CA TYR A 326 -1.26 7.46 -11.18
C TYR A 326 -1.50 8.65 -10.25
N LEU A 327 -2.73 8.83 -9.76
CA LEU A 327 -3.09 9.95 -8.87
C LEU A 327 -2.29 9.94 -7.57
N ARG A 328 -2.07 8.75 -6.99
CA ARG A 328 -1.24 8.61 -5.78
C ARG A 328 0.20 9.06 -6.03
N ILE A 329 0.82 8.61 -7.13
CA ILE A 329 2.20 8.98 -7.49
C ILE A 329 2.28 10.49 -7.78
N ARG A 330 1.32 11.03 -8.54
CA ARG A 330 1.25 12.46 -8.84
C ARG A 330 1.13 13.30 -7.57
N LYS A 331 0.26 12.92 -6.64
CA LYS A 331 0.12 13.59 -5.34
C LYS A 331 1.43 13.58 -4.56
N ALA A 332 2.14 12.45 -4.56
CA ALA A 332 3.43 12.35 -3.89
C ALA A 332 4.51 13.25 -4.53
N LEU A 333 4.56 13.32 -5.87
CA LEU A 333 5.49 14.19 -6.61
C LEU A 333 5.25 15.67 -6.31
N HIS A 334 4.00 16.13 -6.30
CA HIS A 334 3.68 17.53 -5.99
C HIS A 334 3.93 17.87 -4.51
N GLY A 335 3.67 16.93 -3.59
CA GLY A 335 4.00 17.13 -2.17
C GLY A 335 5.49 17.33 -1.90
N GLN A 336 6.37 16.81 -2.76
CA GLN A 336 7.82 17.02 -2.68
C GLN A 336 8.28 18.39 -3.23
N GLN A 337 7.47 19.06 -4.04
CA GLN A 337 7.84 20.33 -4.69
C GLN A 337 7.40 21.59 -3.89
N GLY A 338 6.79 21.42 -2.71
CA GLY A 338 6.16 22.52 -1.97
C GLY A 338 4.82 22.96 -2.58
N PRO A 339 4.10 23.93 -1.98
CA PRO A 339 2.81 24.38 -2.51
C PRO A 339 3.01 25.11 -3.84
N VAL A 340 2.87 24.39 -4.93
CA VAL A 340 2.73 24.95 -6.28
C VAL A 340 1.24 25.15 -6.54
N SER A 341 0.86 26.37 -6.92
CA SER A 341 -0.49 26.73 -7.35
C SER A 341 -0.90 25.87 -8.56
N SER A 342 -1.64 24.78 -8.34
CA SER A 342 -2.13 23.91 -9.41
C SER A 342 -3.46 24.43 -9.95
N GLY A 343 -3.47 24.86 -11.22
CA GLY A 343 -4.69 25.24 -11.95
C GLY A 343 -5.45 24.04 -12.53
N LEU A 344 -6.79 24.13 -12.45
CA LEU A 344 -7.91 23.65 -13.29
C LEU A 344 -7.96 22.20 -13.85
N ALA A 345 -6.87 21.45 -13.97
CA ALA A 345 -6.90 20.10 -14.58
C ALA A 345 -7.15 18.96 -13.58
N THR A 346 -7.05 19.21 -12.27
CA THR A 346 -7.29 18.18 -11.22
C THR A 346 -8.76 17.90 -10.99
N ASP A 347 -9.63 18.85 -11.29
CA ASP A 347 -11.04 18.78 -10.90
C ASP A 347 -11.83 17.85 -11.82
N GLY A 348 -11.44 17.68 -13.09
CA GLY A 348 -12.05 16.76 -14.03
C GLY A 348 -11.85 15.27 -13.67
N LEU A 349 -10.62 14.87 -13.37
CA LEU A 349 -10.32 13.47 -12.97
C LEU A 349 -10.79 13.14 -11.55
N ALA A 350 -10.74 14.10 -10.62
CA ALA A 350 -11.28 13.92 -9.28
C ALA A 350 -12.82 13.87 -9.24
N SER A 351 -13.50 14.60 -10.14
CA SER A 351 -14.97 14.54 -10.28
C SER A 351 -15.44 13.23 -10.90
N LEU A 352 -14.72 12.68 -11.89
CA LEU A 352 -14.97 11.34 -12.46
C LEU A 352 -14.92 10.25 -11.38
N LEU A 353 -13.88 10.25 -10.54
CA LEU A 353 -13.73 9.25 -9.47
C LEU A 353 -14.67 9.43 -8.28
N SER A 354 -15.22 10.62 -8.07
CA SER A 354 -16.17 10.89 -6.97
C SER A 354 -17.63 10.63 -7.36
N GLY A 355 -17.89 10.19 -8.60
CA GLY A 355 -19.24 9.95 -9.10
C GLY A 355 -20.12 11.20 -9.14
N ARG A 356 -19.55 12.39 -8.92
CA ARG A 356 -20.28 13.66 -9.02
C ARG A 356 -20.34 14.07 -10.47
N ARG A 357 -21.49 13.85 -11.09
CA ARG A 357 -21.86 14.58 -12.31
C ARG A 357 -21.80 16.07 -11.99
N SER A 358 -20.87 16.77 -12.63
CA SER A 358 -20.91 18.21 -12.77
C SER A 358 -22.19 18.55 -13.53
N GLU A 359 -23.23 18.99 -12.84
CA GLU A 359 -24.32 19.73 -13.46
C GLU A 359 -23.72 21.03 -14.03
N GLY A 360 -23.47 21.01 -15.34
CA GLY A 360 -23.02 22.18 -16.07
C GLY A 360 -24.10 23.25 -16.07
N HIS A 361 -23.72 24.46 -15.66
CA HIS A 361 -24.41 25.69 -15.97
C HIS A 361 -24.73 25.77 -17.47
N LEU A 362 -26.01 25.63 -17.81
CA LEU A 362 -26.56 26.01 -19.11
C LEU A 362 -26.74 27.53 -19.12
N VAL A 363 -25.84 28.22 -19.81
CA VAL A 363 -26.11 29.58 -20.30
C VAL A 363 -26.93 29.44 -21.57
N ALA A 364 -28.19 29.87 -21.50
CA ALA A 364 -29.09 29.95 -22.63
C ALA A 364 -28.56 30.93 -23.68
N ARG A 365 -28.57 30.51 -24.94
CA ARG A 365 -28.59 31.44 -26.07
C ARG A 365 -29.53 30.90 -27.14
N GLU A 366 -30.67 31.56 -27.25
CA GLU A 366 -31.67 31.35 -28.30
C GLU A 366 -31.10 31.71 -29.67
N GLY A 367 -31.50 30.95 -30.68
CA GLY A 367 -31.19 31.20 -32.08
C GLY A 367 -31.85 30.14 -32.97
N ALA A 368 -32.98 30.53 -33.56
CA ALA A 368 -33.84 29.71 -34.40
C ALA A 368 -33.17 29.23 -35.71
N GLY A 369 -33.62 28.08 -36.23
CA GLY A 369 -33.22 27.59 -37.55
C GLY A 369 -33.68 26.17 -37.85
N GLN A 370 -34.89 26.06 -38.38
CA GLN A 370 -35.50 24.97 -39.16
C GLN A 370 -34.50 24.11 -39.99
N GLU A 371 -34.60 22.77 -39.93
CA GLU A 371 -35.16 21.90 -40.99
C GLU A 371 -34.92 20.39 -40.78
N ALA A 372 -35.73 19.61 -41.50
CA ALA A 372 -36.01 18.19 -41.42
C ALA A 372 -34.82 17.25 -41.67
N GLY A 373 -34.87 16.06 -41.05
CA GLY A 373 -33.98 14.96 -41.38
C GLY A 373 -34.35 13.68 -40.65
N ALA A 374 -35.03 12.77 -41.37
CA ALA A 374 -35.41 11.44 -40.91
C ALA A 374 -34.19 10.62 -40.44
N GLN A 375 -34.27 9.96 -39.28
CA GLN A 375 -33.37 8.84 -39.00
C GLN A 375 -33.91 7.86 -37.95
N TRP A 376 -34.21 6.66 -38.45
CA TRP A 376 -33.91 5.34 -37.88
C TRP A 376 -34.19 5.10 -36.39
N VAL A 377 -35.30 4.39 -36.16
CA VAL A 377 -35.58 3.62 -34.95
C VAL A 377 -34.55 2.50 -34.82
N HIS A 378 -33.63 2.64 -33.87
CA HIS A 378 -32.93 1.51 -33.27
C HIS A 378 -33.28 1.46 -31.78
N GLU A 379 -34.17 0.52 -31.49
CA GLU A 379 -34.51 0.01 -30.17
C GLU A 379 -33.23 -0.56 -29.52
N ARG A 380 -32.60 0.21 -28.63
CA ARG A 380 -31.56 -0.30 -27.72
C ARG A 380 -32.17 -0.42 -26.33
N ALA A 381 -32.48 -1.67 -25.98
CA ALA A 381 -32.77 -2.07 -24.62
C ALA A 381 -31.60 -1.68 -23.70
N SER A 382 -31.93 -0.91 -22.67
CA SER A 382 -31.03 -0.48 -21.60
C SER A 382 -30.87 -1.61 -20.58
N PRO A 383 -29.66 -2.08 -20.24
CA PRO A 383 -29.45 -2.84 -19.02
C PRO A 383 -29.25 -1.86 -17.87
N ALA A 384 -30.22 -1.91 -16.94
CA ALA A 384 -30.21 -1.21 -15.67
C ALA A 384 -28.87 -1.34 -14.93
N SER A 385 -28.41 -0.20 -14.41
CA SER A 385 -27.28 -0.07 -13.49
C SER A 385 -27.45 -0.94 -12.25
N LYS A 386 -26.67 -2.01 -12.16
CA LYS A 386 -26.45 -2.79 -10.93
C LYS A 386 -25.03 -2.56 -10.44
N PHE A 387 -24.76 -1.41 -9.82
CA PHE A 387 -23.59 -1.22 -8.96
C PHE A 387 -23.89 -0.19 -7.87
N GLU A 388 -24.80 -0.56 -6.98
CA GLU A 388 -24.78 -0.14 -5.58
C GLU A 388 -24.96 -1.41 -4.74
N MET A 389 -24.29 -1.45 -3.58
CA MET A 389 -24.19 -2.54 -2.59
C MET A 389 -22.99 -3.50 -2.70
N LEU A 390 -21.82 -2.99 -2.30
CA LEU A 390 -20.85 -3.79 -1.52
C LEU A 390 -20.61 -3.12 -0.16
N GLY A 391 -21.68 -3.01 0.61
CA GLY A 391 -21.64 -2.82 2.06
C GLY A 391 -22.30 -4.03 2.72
N LYS A 392 -21.48 -4.86 3.38
CA LYS A 392 -21.88 -5.92 4.33
C LYS A 392 -22.89 -6.97 3.79
N SER A 393 -22.40 -7.89 2.94
CA SER A 393 -23.13 -9.13 2.62
C SER A 393 -22.63 -10.32 3.47
N PRO A 394 -23.51 -11.09 4.13
CA PRO A 394 -23.15 -12.28 4.90
C PRO A 394 -22.59 -13.44 4.04
N ARG A 395 -22.56 -13.30 2.70
CA ARG A 395 -22.03 -14.32 1.79
C ARG A 395 -20.51 -14.46 1.82
N SER A 396 -19.76 -13.46 2.31
CA SER A 396 -18.30 -13.57 2.43
C SER A 396 -17.87 -14.57 3.52
N LYS A 397 -18.64 -14.70 4.61
CA LYS A 397 -18.35 -15.66 5.68
C LYS A 397 -18.57 -17.11 5.23
N VAL A 398 -19.57 -17.34 4.38
CA VAL A 398 -19.84 -18.67 3.80
C VAL A 398 -18.73 -19.08 2.83
N ALA A 399 -18.22 -18.14 2.01
CA ALA A 399 -17.09 -18.42 1.12
C ALA A 399 -15.81 -18.81 1.89
N TRP A 400 -15.51 -18.13 3.01
CA TRP A 400 -14.38 -18.48 3.87
C TRP A 400 -14.55 -19.84 4.57
N LEU A 401 -15.77 -20.18 5.02
CA LEU A 401 -16.09 -21.47 5.61
C LEU A 401 -15.93 -22.62 4.61
N VAL A 402 -16.38 -22.44 3.36
CA VAL A 402 -16.21 -23.44 2.29
C VAL A 402 -14.74 -23.64 1.95
N LEU A 403 -13.96 -22.57 1.86
CA LEU A 403 -12.51 -22.65 1.60
C LEU A 403 -11.78 -23.39 2.75
N ALA A 404 -12.14 -23.12 4.00
CA ALA A 404 -11.57 -23.79 5.17
C ALA A 404 -11.91 -25.30 5.20
N LEU A 405 -13.14 -25.67 4.83
CA LEU A 405 -13.56 -27.08 4.74
C LEU A 405 -12.85 -27.83 3.61
N ILE A 406 -12.61 -27.20 2.46
CA ILE A 406 -11.85 -27.81 1.36
C ILE A 406 -10.39 -28.07 1.77
N VAL A 407 -9.77 -27.13 2.47
CA VAL A 407 -8.39 -27.29 2.98
C VAL A 407 -8.33 -28.40 4.03
N LEU A 408 -9.31 -28.48 4.95
CA LEU A 408 -9.40 -29.56 5.93
C LEU A 408 -9.59 -30.94 5.27
N ALA A 409 -10.46 -31.04 4.27
CA ALA A 409 -10.67 -32.28 3.53
C ALA A 409 -9.39 -32.73 2.78
N ALA A 410 -8.66 -31.79 2.17
CA ALA A 410 -7.39 -32.09 1.51
C ALA A 410 -6.32 -32.57 2.51
N LEU A 411 -6.28 -32.02 3.73
CA LEU A 411 -5.34 -32.44 4.77
C LEU A 411 -5.68 -33.80 5.38
N VAL A 412 -6.97 -34.17 5.45
CA VAL A 412 -7.40 -35.50 5.89
C VAL A 412 -7.11 -36.56 4.83
N TRP A 413 -7.21 -36.21 3.54
CA TRP A 413 -6.92 -37.15 2.44
C TRP A 413 -5.42 -37.41 2.22
N LEU A 414 -4.56 -36.53 2.73
CA LEU A 414 -3.09 -36.67 2.68
C LEU A 414 -2.50 -37.42 3.88
N ARG A 415 -3.34 -37.87 4.82
CA ARG A 415 -2.98 -38.80 5.91
C ARG A 415 -3.54 -40.17 5.61
#